data_AF-A0A9X1FTV5-F1
#
_entry.id   AF-A0A9X1FTV5-F1
#
_cell.length_a   1.000
_cell.length_b   1.000
_cell.length_c   1.000
_cell.angle_alpha   90.00
_cell.angle_beta   90.00
_cell.angle_gamma   90.00
#
_symmetry.space_group_name_H-M   'P 1'
#
loop_
_entity.id
_entity.type
_entity.pdbx_description
1 polymer ?
#
loop_
_entity_poly.entity_id
_entity_poly.type
_entity_poly.pdbx_seq_one_letter_code
_entity_poly.pdbx_strand_id
1 'polypeptide(L)'
;MRFGSGACGRPTCRLPRIEFGSCCTVRSSRRNNRWLGWLRSRFWRRPDSDFGPRRGPVVHVVILDGTMSSLKPGCETNAGRAYHLCREVGSPLSIYYEPGLQWSNWRSAVDVMQGRGINRQIRRAYGYLASRYRPGDKIFLMGYSRGAYAVRSLAGVIDRMGLLRAEGATERNIRDVYRHYEGDPDSTSARSFVSAHCLTGVEIEMIGVWDTVKSLGFNAPVLWRLSEKRHAFHNHHLSHNVKAGYHALALDETRVVYAPVMWSSPDAFEGHVEQMWFPGTHGDVGGQLGGYEVARSLANIPLVWMLERAQIRGLPLPDGWARRFAQDATAPSTGTFRGYGKWFISRRARKVGTDGSERLHDSVAIRAAALPTPRRIMRGLKRA
;
A
#
# COMPACT_ATOMS: atom_id res chain seq x y z
N MET A 1 -62.90 -45.19 3.42
CA MET A 1 -63.63 -43.96 3.79
C MET A 1 -62.85 -42.79 3.18
N ARG A 2 -63.13 -42.23 1.99
CA ARG A 2 -64.29 -41.49 1.42
C ARG A 2 -64.67 -40.19 2.15
N PHE A 3 -64.46 -39.06 1.43
CA PHE A 3 -64.99 -37.68 1.48
C PHE A 3 -64.60 -36.77 2.68
N GLY A 4 -64.35 -35.46 2.55
CA GLY A 4 -64.35 -34.52 1.41
C GLY A 4 -64.05 -33.06 1.84
N SER A 5 -63.55 -32.28 0.87
CA SER A 5 -63.56 -30.81 0.63
C SER A 5 -63.74 -29.76 1.76
N GLY A 6 -62.84 -28.76 1.74
CA GLY A 6 -63.07 -27.40 2.26
C GLY A 6 -61.98 -26.41 1.80
N ALA A 7 -62.34 -25.47 0.93
CA ALA A 7 -61.46 -24.44 0.34
C ALA A 7 -61.63 -23.08 1.05
N CYS A 8 -60.54 -22.32 1.19
CA CYS A 8 -60.45 -20.86 1.38
C CYS A 8 -58.97 -20.50 1.52
N GLY A 9 -58.33 -19.47 0.95
CA GLY A 9 -58.69 -18.34 0.11
C GLY A 9 -57.47 -17.40 0.17
N ARG A 10 -56.76 -17.18 -0.94
CA ARG A 10 -55.57 -16.28 -1.01
C ARG A 10 -56.02 -14.82 -1.12
N PRO A 11 -55.41 -13.85 -0.42
CA PRO A 11 -55.69 -12.45 -0.66
C PRO A 11 -54.92 -11.94 -1.88
N THR A 12 -55.66 -11.38 -2.85
CA THR A 12 -55.16 -10.62 -4.00
C THR A 12 -55.28 -9.13 -3.67
N CYS A 13 -54.18 -8.38 -3.74
CA CYS A 13 -54.21 -6.92 -3.71
C CYS A 13 -54.00 -6.39 -5.14
N ARG A 14 -55.05 -5.76 -5.68
CA ARG A 14 -55.15 -5.20 -7.02
C ARG A 14 -54.40 -3.87 -7.10
N LEU A 15 -53.54 -3.72 -8.12
CA LEU A 15 -52.99 -2.44 -8.57
C LEU A 15 -54.00 -1.76 -9.50
N PRO A 16 -54.22 -0.43 -9.41
CA PRO A 16 -55.04 0.29 -10.39
C PRO A 16 -54.22 0.68 -11.63
N ARG A 17 -54.80 0.41 -12.80
CA ARG A 17 -54.47 1.00 -14.10
C ARG A 17 -55.00 2.43 -14.15
N ILE A 18 -54.22 3.38 -14.67
CA ILE A 18 -54.72 4.66 -15.20
C ILE A 18 -54.09 4.90 -16.58
N GLU A 19 -54.94 5.39 -17.47
CA GLU A 19 -54.89 5.39 -18.94
C GLU A 19 -54.05 6.52 -19.56
N PHE A 20 -53.70 6.29 -20.83
CA PHE A 20 -53.13 7.27 -21.76
C PHE A 20 -54.18 8.31 -22.19
N GLY A 21 -53.84 9.60 -22.07
CA GLY A 21 -54.57 10.72 -22.69
C GLY A 21 -53.67 11.53 -23.60
N SER A 22 -54.08 11.68 -24.87
CA SER A 22 -53.38 12.43 -25.91
C SER A 22 -53.75 13.93 -25.94
N CYS A 23 -52.84 14.72 -26.51
CA CYS A 23 -53.07 15.91 -27.33
C CYS A 23 -53.54 17.22 -26.65
N CYS A 24 -52.60 18.18 -26.53
CA CYS A 24 -52.88 19.57 -26.91
C CYS A 24 -51.58 20.29 -27.29
N THR A 25 -51.39 20.44 -28.61
CA THR A 25 -50.39 21.26 -29.26
C THR A 25 -50.77 22.74 -29.14
N VAL A 26 -50.11 23.48 -28.25
CA VAL A 26 -50.14 24.96 -28.31
C VAL A 26 -49.00 25.43 -29.20
N ARG A 27 -49.40 25.88 -30.40
CA ARG A 27 -48.58 26.53 -31.40
C ARG A 27 -48.41 28.00 -30.97
N SER A 28 -47.27 28.37 -30.37
CA SER A 28 -46.91 29.79 -30.20
C SER A 28 -45.67 30.15 -31.02
N SER A 29 -45.81 31.23 -31.76
CA SER A 29 -44.98 31.72 -32.86
C SER A 29 -43.47 31.75 -32.61
N ARG A 30 -42.71 31.23 -33.57
CA ARG A 30 -41.34 31.68 -33.87
C ARG A 30 -41.40 33.16 -34.27
N ARG A 31 -41.06 34.07 -33.36
CA ARG A 31 -40.64 35.43 -33.72
C ARG A 31 -39.49 35.89 -32.82
N ASN A 32 -38.39 36.16 -33.50
CA ASN A 32 -37.23 36.97 -33.12
C ASN A 32 -37.03 37.29 -31.64
N ASN A 33 -35.99 36.70 -31.05
CA ASN A 33 -35.25 37.40 -30.00
C ASN A 33 -33.75 37.03 -29.92
N ARG A 34 -33.09 36.91 -31.09
CA ARG A 34 -31.60 36.82 -31.14
C ARG A 34 -30.93 38.09 -30.60
N TRP A 35 -31.60 39.24 -30.65
CA TRP A 35 -31.08 40.51 -30.14
C TRP A 35 -31.12 40.63 -28.61
N LEU A 36 -32.17 40.15 -27.93
CA LEU A 36 -32.22 40.15 -26.46
C LEU A 36 -31.25 39.15 -25.81
N GLY A 37 -30.91 38.05 -26.50
CA GLY A 37 -29.90 37.10 -26.02
C GLY A 37 -28.47 37.67 -26.07
N TRP A 38 -28.16 38.47 -27.10
CA TRP A 38 -26.85 39.09 -27.27
C TRP A 38 -26.59 40.24 -26.29
N LEU A 39 -27.62 41.02 -25.97
CA LEU A 39 -27.55 42.07 -24.94
C LEU A 39 -27.40 41.49 -23.52
N ARG A 40 -28.03 40.34 -23.23
CA ARG A 40 -27.81 39.64 -21.95
C ARG A 40 -26.39 39.05 -21.84
N SER A 41 -25.81 38.53 -22.91
CA SER A 41 -24.44 37.96 -22.85
C SER A 41 -23.31 38.98 -22.71
N ARG A 42 -23.57 40.27 -23.00
CA ARG A 42 -22.56 41.34 -22.93
C ARG A 42 -22.54 42.07 -21.57
N PHE A 43 -23.62 41.96 -20.79
CA PHE A 43 -23.76 42.63 -19.48
C PHE A 43 -23.94 41.68 -18.30
N TRP A 44 -24.10 40.37 -18.51
CA TRP A 44 -23.96 39.37 -17.46
C TRP A 44 -22.57 38.76 -17.47
N ARG A 45 -21.67 39.31 -16.66
CA ARG A 45 -20.55 38.52 -16.12
C ARG A 45 -21.14 37.56 -15.09
N ARG A 46 -20.91 36.25 -15.26
CA ARG A 46 -21.15 35.29 -14.18
C ARG A 46 -20.36 35.75 -12.95
N PRO A 47 -20.96 35.81 -11.75
CA PRO A 47 -20.18 35.98 -10.52
C PRO A 47 -19.18 34.83 -10.38
N ASP A 48 -17.96 35.10 -9.93
CA ASP A 48 -16.88 34.11 -9.72
C ASP A 48 -17.13 33.15 -8.52
N SER A 49 -18.39 32.80 -8.24
CA SER A 49 -18.75 31.91 -7.13
C SER A 49 -19.67 30.78 -7.59
N ASP A 50 -19.27 30.06 -8.63
CA ASP A 50 -19.81 28.73 -8.94
C ASP A 50 -18.88 27.67 -8.32
N PHE A 51 -18.88 27.57 -6.99
CA PHE A 51 -18.34 26.38 -6.34
C PHE A 51 -19.36 25.25 -6.48
N GLY A 52 -19.24 24.47 -7.55
CA GLY A 52 -19.73 23.09 -7.55
C GLY A 52 -19.14 22.33 -6.35
N PRO A 53 -19.71 21.17 -5.95
CA PRO A 53 -19.30 20.46 -4.75
C PRO A 53 -17.77 20.24 -4.74
N ARG A 54 -17.05 20.97 -3.89
CA ARG A 54 -15.62 20.75 -3.69
C ARG A 54 -15.49 19.42 -2.93
N ARG A 55 -14.91 18.41 -3.59
CA ARG A 55 -14.49 17.15 -2.96
C ARG A 55 -13.72 17.52 -1.67
N GLY A 56 -14.18 17.02 -0.52
CA GLY A 56 -13.46 17.16 0.74
C GLY A 56 -12.09 16.46 0.69
N PRO A 57 -11.22 16.66 1.70
CA PRO A 57 -9.94 15.97 1.77
C PRO A 57 -10.12 14.46 1.70
N VAL A 58 -9.29 13.79 0.90
CA VAL A 58 -9.32 12.33 0.74
C VAL A 58 -8.03 11.72 1.26
N VAL A 59 -8.17 10.50 1.77
CA VAL A 59 -7.04 9.67 2.17
C VAL A 59 -6.67 8.75 1.01
N HIS A 60 -5.49 8.94 0.42
CA HIS A 60 -4.91 8.05 -0.58
C HIS A 60 -4.16 6.92 0.12
N VAL A 61 -4.49 5.68 -0.23
CA VAL A 61 -3.85 4.49 0.31
C VAL A 61 -3.24 3.70 -0.84
N VAL A 62 -1.91 3.66 -0.91
CA VAL A 62 -1.18 2.91 -1.93
C VAL A 62 -0.57 1.68 -1.29
N ILE A 63 -1.00 0.49 -1.73
CA ILE A 63 -0.59 -0.80 -1.20
C ILE A 63 0.13 -1.59 -2.29
N LEU A 64 1.43 -1.83 -2.11
CA LEU A 64 2.23 -2.66 -3.01
C LEU A 64 2.62 -3.95 -2.32
N ASP A 65 2.15 -5.07 -2.84
CA ASP A 65 2.27 -6.36 -2.16
C ASP A 65 3.55 -7.13 -2.54
N GLY A 66 3.85 -8.17 -1.77
CA GLY A 66 5.01 -9.02 -1.95
C GLY A 66 4.93 -9.93 -3.17
N THR A 67 6.09 -10.43 -3.58
CA THR A 67 6.27 -11.45 -4.63
C THR A 67 5.25 -12.57 -4.53
N MET A 68 4.61 -12.94 -5.65
CA MET A 68 3.65 -14.05 -5.68
C MET A 68 2.49 -13.87 -4.69
N SER A 69 2.12 -12.61 -4.37
CA SER A 69 0.95 -12.38 -3.54
C SER A 69 -0.34 -12.74 -4.28
N SER A 70 -1.37 -13.03 -3.49
CA SER A 70 -2.67 -13.47 -3.96
C SER A 70 -3.74 -12.85 -3.07
N LEU A 71 -4.87 -12.46 -3.65
CA LEU A 71 -6.08 -12.07 -2.91
C LEU A 71 -7.11 -13.21 -2.88
N LYS A 72 -6.72 -14.44 -3.23
CA LYS A 72 -7.61 -15.60 -3.07
C LYS A 72 -7.90 -15.81 -1.59
N PRO A 73 -9.15 -16.12 -1.20
CA PRO A 73 -9.51 -16.40 0.18
C PRO A 73 -8.56 -17.41 0.84
N GLY A 74 -7.95 -17.02 1.96
CA GLY A 74 -7.00 -17.86 2.70
C GLY A 74 -5.57 -17.87 2.13
N CYS A 75 -5.26 -17.05 1.14
CA CYS A 75 -3.91 -16.89 0.58
C CYS A 75 -3.40 -15.45 0.69
N GLU A 76 -4.16 -14.57 1.35
CA GLU A 76 -3.85 -13.15 1.44
C GLU A 76 -2.65 -12.90 2.35
N THR A 77 -1.78 -12.01 1.88
CA THR A 77 -0.75 -11.39 2.71
C THR A 77 -1.39 -10.40 3.69
N ASN A 78 -0.60 -9.89 4.62
CA ASN A 78 -1.01 -8.81 5.51
C ASN A 78 -1.32 -7.52 4.73
N ALA A 79 -0.58 -7.24 3.66
CA ALA A 79 -0.89 -6.13 2.75
C ALA A 79 -2.23 -6.34 2.00
N GLY A 80 -2.51 -7.57 1.54
CA GLY A 80 -3.80 -7.93 0.95
C GLY A 80 -4.97 -7.83 1.93
N ARG A 81 -4.77 -8.23 3.19
CA ARG A 81 -5.78 -8.06 4.26
C ARG A 81 -6.03 -6.60 4.60
N ALA A 82 -4.98 -5.78 4.67
CA ALA A 82 -5.10 -4.33 4.83
C ALA A 82 -5.90 -3.70 3.68
N TYR A 83 -5.66 -4.14 2.43
CA TYR A 83 -6.44 -3.73 1.28
C TYR A 83 -7.94 -4.07 1.42
N HIS A 84 -8.27 -5.29 1.83
CA HIS A 84 -9.66 -5.70 2.06
C HIS A 84 -10.37 -4.80 3.09
N LEU A 85 -9.73 -4.53 4.23
CA LEU A 85 -10.29 -3.62 5.25
C LEU A 85 -10.49 -2.21 4.74
N CYS A 86 -9.51 -1.66 4.01
CA CYS A 86 -9.63 -0.32 3.42
C CYS A 86 -10.81 -0.25 2.45
N ARG A 87 -11.04 -1.30 1.65
CA ARG A 87 -12.18 -1.32 0.70
C ARG A 87 -13.54 -1.26 1.39
N GLU A 88 -13.66 -1.84 2.58
CA GLU A 88 -14.92 -1.82 3.34
C GLU A 88 -15.30 -0.42 3.81
N VAL A 89 -14.33 0.47 4.02
CA VAL A 89 -14.57 1.87 4.41
C VAL A 89 -15.27 2.66 3.28
N GLY A 90 -14.96 2.34 2.02
CA GLY A 90 -15.62 2.94 0.86
C GLY A 90 -15.09 4.32 0.44
N SER A 91 -15.99 5.24 0.10
CA SER A 91 -15.68 6.49 -0.61
C SER A 91 -14.72 7.49 0.04
N PRO A 92 -14.50 7.51 1.38
CA PRO A 92 -13.47 8.38 1.98
C PRO A 92 -12.04 8.04 1.56
N LEU A 93 -11.81 6.84 1.00
CA LEU A 93 -10.48 6.35 0.63
C LEU A 93 -10.30 6.25 -0.88
N SER A 94 -9.17 6.75 -1.37
CA SER A 94 -8.67 6.50 -2.73
C SER A 94 -7.61 5.41 -2.66
N ILE A 95 -8.03 4.16 -2.92
CA ILE A 95 -7.18 2.99 -2.71
C ILE A 95 -6.56 2.51 -4.02
N TYR A 96 -5.25 2.30 -4.02
CA TYR A 96 -4.51 1.61 -5.07
C TYR A 96 -3.88 0.36 -4.48
N TYR A 97 -4.17 -0.79 -5.07
CA TYR A 97 -3.50 -2.04 -4.74
C TYR A 97 -2.89 -2.62 -6.00
N GLU A 98 -1.64 -3.04 -5.91
CA GLU A 98 -1.00 -3.83 -6.95
C GLU A 98 -0.42 -5.11 -6.34
N PRO A 99 -0.78 -6.30 -6.87
CA PRO A 99 -0.14 -7.54 -6.43
C PRO A 99 1.35 -7.51 -6.79
N GLY A 100 2.17 -8.21 -6.00
CA GLY A 100 3.59 -8.27 -6.30
C GLY A 100 3.87 -9.04 -7.59
N LEU A 101 5.06 -8.80 -8.16
CA LEU A 101 5.49 -9.44 -9.40
C LEU A 101 5.37 -10.97 -9.30
N GLN A 102 4.63 -11.54 -10.24
CA GLN A 102 4.44 -12.98 -10.37
C GLN A 102 5.65 -13.61 -11.06
N TRP A 103 6.08 -14.76 -10.57
CA TRP A 103 7.19 -15.56 -11.08
C TRP A 103 6.59 -16.77 -11.81
N SER A 104 6.39 -16.63 -13.11
CA SER A 104 5.79 -17.69 -13.91
C SER A 104 6.84 -18.54 -14.65
N ASN A 105 8.04 -18.01 -14.93
CA ASN A 105 9.06 -18.68 -15.76
C ASN A 105 10.49 -18.16 -15.50
N TRP A 106 11.54 -18.90 -15.90
CA TRP A 106 12.95 -18.46 -15.81
C TRP A 106 13.28 -17.15 -16.56
N ARG A 107 12.52 -16.77 -17.59
CA ARG A 107 12.64 -15.43 -18.23
C ARG A 107 12.09 -14.31 -17.35
N SER A 108 10.96 -14.55 -16.66
CA SER A 108 10.42 -13.61 -15.67
C SER A 108 11.33 -13.47 -14.45
N ALA A 109 12.19 -14.46 -14.18
CA ALA A 109 13.25 -14.35 -13.18
C ALA A 109 14.24 -13.24 -13.51
N VAL A 110 14.70 -13.15 -14.76
CA VAL A 110 15.67 -12.13 -15.19
C VAL A 110 15.09 -10.71 -15.11
N ASP A 111 13.84 -10.50 -15.53
CA ASP A 111 13.20 -9.17 -15.45
C ASP A 111 12.92 -8.72 -14.01
N VAL A 112 12.65 -9.67 -13.12
CA VAL A 112 12.52 -9.45 -11.68
C VAL A 112 13.88 -9.20 -11.03
N MET A 113 14.93 -9.90 -11.47
CA MET A 113 16.32 -9.72 -11.02
C MET A 113 16.89 -8.36 -11.44
N GLN A 114 16.52 -7.84 -12.62
CA GLN A 114 16.99 -6.54 -13.14
C GLN A 114 16.21 -5.33 -12.60
N GLY A 115 15.26 -5.49 -11.68
CA GLY A 115 14.50 -4.38 -11.12
C GLY A 115 13.57 -3.65 -12.11
N ARG A 116 13.48 -4.09 -13.37
CA ARG A 116 12.63 -3.46 -14.40
C ARG A 116 11.15 -3.54 -14.04
N GLY A 117 10.74 -4.67 -13.45
CA GLY A 117 9.36 -4.86 -12.98
C GLY A 117 8.98 -3.92 -11.83
N ILE A 118 9.90 -3.67 -10.88
CA ILE A 118 9.61 -2.82 -9.72
C ILE A 118 9.51 -1.36 -10.14
N ASN A 119 10.40 -0.85 -10.99
CA ASN A 119 10.32 0.54 -11.46
C ASN A 119 9.02 0.81 -12.22
N ARG A 120 8.50 -0.17 -12.98
CA ARG A 120 7.19 -0.04 -13.64
C ARG A 120 6.04 0.02 -12.64
N GLN A 121 6.07 -0.79 -11.58
CA GLN A 121 5.08 -0.74 -10.50
C GLN A 121 5.11 0.61 -9.77
N ILE A 122 6.30 1.10 -9.40
CA ILE A 122 6.43 2.39 -8.71
C ILE A 122 5.93 3.54 -9.63
N ARG A 123 6.25 3.52 -10.93
CA ARG A 123 5.72 4.50 -11.91
C ARG A 123 4.19 4.50 -12.00
N ARG A 124 3.56 3.32 -11.99
CA ARG A 124 2.10 3.21 -12.02
C ARG A 124 1.47 3.75 -10.73
N ALA A 125 2.03 3.40 -9.57
CA ALA A 125 1.59 3.91 -8.28
C ALA A 125 1.75 5.44 -8.18
N TYR A 126 2.89 5.97 -8.64
CA TYR A 126 3.13 7.41 -8.74
C TYR A 126 2.10 8.10 -9.65
N GLY A 127 1.85 7.56 -10.85
CA GLY A 127 0.86 8.10 -11.77
C GLY A 127 -0.58 8.05 -11.23
N TYR A 128 -0.94 6.96 -10.54
CA TYR A 128 -2.22 6.85 -9.86
C TYR A 128 -2.41 7.97 -8.82
N LEU A 129 -1.37 8.19 -8.00
CA LEU A 129 -1.39 9.19 -6.95
C LEU A 129 -1.41 10.61 -7.53
N ALA A 130 -0.50 10.91 -8.46
CA ALA A 130 -0.39 12.22 -9.10
C ALA A 130 -1.68 12.65 -9.82
N SER A 131 -2.36 11.72 -10.49
CA SER A 131 -3.60 12.02 -11.21
C SER A 131 -4.81 12.30 -10.30
N ARG A 132 -4.71 12.06 -8.98
CA ARG A 132 -5.85 12.18 -8.04
C ARG A 132 -5.58 13.09 -6.84
N TYR A 133 -4.32 13.23 -6.46
CA TYR A 133 -3.91 14.01 -5.30
C TYR A 133 -4.28 15.49 -5.47
N ARG A 134 -4.84 16.06 -4.42
CA ARG A 134 -5.03 17.50 -4.27
C ARG A 134 -4.36 17.97 -2.98
N PRO A 135 -3.84 19.21 -2.93
CA PRO A 135 -3.32 19.77 -1.68
C PRO A 135 -4.33 19.63 -0.54
N GLY A 136 -3.87 19.10 0.59
CA GLY A 136 -4.72 18.78 1.76
C GLY A 136 -5.17 17.32 1.85
N ASP A 137 -5.01 16.53 0.78
CA ASP A 137 -5.21 15.08 0.84
C ASP A 137 -4.09 14.41 1.67
N LYS A 138 -4.40 13.28 2.31
CA LYS A 138 -3.41 12.50 3.09
C LYS A 138 -2.92 11.31 2.29
N ILE A 139 -1.65 10.94 2.45
CA ILE A 139 -1.03 9.82 1.73
C ILE A 139 -0.54 8.76 2.73
N PHE A 140 -1.02 7.54 2.57
CA PHE A 140 -0.56 6.34 3.27
C PHE A 140 0.04 5.38 2.25
N LEU A 141 1.28 4.97 2.50
CA LEU A 141 1.95 3.97 1.68
C LEU A 141 2.16 2.70 2.51
N MET A 142 1.75 1.55 1.98
CA MET A 142 1.92 0.27 2.64
C MET A 142 2.55 -0.75 1.70
N GLY A 143 3.42 -1.60 2.23
CA GLY A 143 3.95 -2.68 1.39
C GLY A 143 4.58 -3.83 2.14
N TYR A 144 4.67 -4.97 1.46
CA TYR A 144 5.27 -6.19 1.99
C TYR A 144 6.45 -6.64 1.12
N SER A 145 7.57 -7.05 1.73
CA SER A 145 8.71 -7.66 1.05
C SER A 145 9.32 -6.74 -0.03
N ARG A 146 9.20 -7.10 -1.31
CA ARG A 146 9.59 -6.24 -2.44
C ARG A 146 8.63 -5.06 -2.63
N GLY A 147 7.35 -5.23 -2.33
CA GLY A 147 6.39 -4.12 -2.34
C GLY A 147 6.70 -3.07 -1.28
N ALA A 148 7.23 -3.49 -0.12
CA ALA A 148 7.78 -2.58 0.90
C ALA A 148 8.95 -1.73 0.35
N TYR A 149 9.86 -2.35 -0.40
CA TYR A 149 10.92 -1.62 -1.09
C TYR A 149 10.33 -0.63 -2.11
N ALA A 150 9.33 -1.05 -2.89
CA ALA A 150 8.68 -0.21 -3.89
C ALA A 150 8.00 1.03 -3.28
N VAL A 151 7.28 0.91 -2.16
CA VAL A 151 6.66 2.07 -1.51
C VAL A 151 7.67 3.02 -0.88
N ARG A 152 8.78 2.49 -0.34
CA ARG A 152 9.90 3.32 0.13
C ARG A 152 10.54 4.09 -1.02
N SER A 153 10.74 3.44 -2.16
CA SER A 153 11.23 4.11 -3.37
C SER A 153 10.23 5.14 -3.91
N LEU A 154 8.92 4.85 -3.85
CA LEU A 154 7.88 5.81 -4.23
C LEU A 154 7.97 7.08 -3.38
N ALA A 155 8.13 6.93 -2.06
CA ALA A 155 8.34 8.07 -1.17
C ALA A 155 9.58 8.87 -1.56
N GLY A 156 10.71 8.21 -1.82
CA GLY A 156 11.94 8.86 -2.27
C GLY A 156 11.80 9.63 -3.59
N VAL A 157 10.99 9.14 -4.53
CA VAL A 157 10.69 9.88 -5.78
C VAL A 157 9.88 11.15 -5.47
N ILE A 158 8.85 11.05 -4.63
CA ILE A 158 8.00 12.19 -4.25
C ILE A 158 8.82 13.23 -3.47
N ASP A 159 9.71 12.76 -2.60
CA ASP A 159 10.62 13.58 -1.79
C ASP A 159 11.56 14.42 -2.65
N ARG A 160 12.18 13.79 -3.66
CA ARG A 160 13.22 14.42 -4.49
C ARG A 160 12.66 15.20 -5.67
N MET A 161 11.57 14.72 -6.29
CA MET A 161 11.01 15.29 -7.52
C MET A 161 9.66 15.97 -7.32
N GLY A 162 9.05 15.86 -6.14
CA GLY A 162 7.65 16.24 -5.94
C GLY A 162 6.67 15.27 -6.62
N LEU A 163 5.39 15.63 -6.56
CA LEU A 163 4.31 14.90 -7.22
C LEU A 163 3.80 15.68 -8.42
N LEU A 164 3.66 15.06 -9.60
CA LEU A 164 3.09 15.75 -10.77
C LEU A 164 1.72 16.33 -10.43
N ARG A 165 1.46 17.56 -10.92
CA ARG A 165 0.12 18.15 -10.92
C ARG A 165 -0.84 17.25 -11.68
N ALA A 166 -2.08 17.13 -11.22
CA ALA A 166 -3.05 16.18 -11.76
C ALA A 166 -3.28 16.37 -13.28
N GLU A 167 -3.28 17.62 -13.75
CA GLU A 167 -3.44 17.99 -15.16
C GLU A 167 -2.22 17.58 -16.01
N GLY A 168 -1.05 17.50 -15.37
CA GLY A 168 0.22 17.14 -15.98
C GLY A 168 0.64 15.68 -15.77
N ALA A 169 -0.19 14.84 -15.12
CA ALA A 169 0.12 13.45 -14.81
C ALA A 169 0.00 12.50 -16.02
N THR A 170 0.62 12.87 -17.15
CA THR A 170 0.66 12.08 -18.38
C THR A 170 1.73 11.00 -18.32
N GLU A 171 1.60 9.92 -19.09
CA GLU A 171 2.62 8.86 -19.17
C GLU A 171 4.01 9.39 -19.55
N ARG A 172 4.06 10.41 -20.42
CA ARG A 172 5.30 11.09 -20.79
C ARG A 172 5.93 11.75 -19.58
N ASN A 173 5.19 12.58 -18.85
CA ASN A 173 5.71 13.29 -17.70
C ASN A 173 6.09 12.34 -16.56
N ILE A 174 5.33 11.26 -16.33
CA ILE A 174 5.68 10.22 -15.34
C ILE A 174 7.03 9.59 -15.70
N ARG A 175 7.26 9.26 -16.98
CA ARG A 175 8.55 8.74 -17.43
C ARG A 175 9.67 9.77 -17.30
N ASP A 176 9.40 11.04 -17.57
CA ASP A 176 10.39 12.12 -17.48
C ASP A 176 10.77 12.40 -16.01
N VAL A 177 9.82 12.39 -15.07
CA VAL A 177 10.09 12.43 -13.61
C VAL A 177 11.09 11.34 -13.23
N TYR A 178 10.85 10.10 -13.65
CA TYR A 178 11.74 8.99 -13.33
C TYR A 178 13.09 9.11 -14.01
N ARG A 179 13.15 9.64 -15.23
CA ARG A 179 14.43 9.88 -15.91
C ARG A 179 15.27 10.90 -15.13
N HIS A 180 14.66 11.97 -14.65
CA HIS A 180 15.33 12.96 -13.82
C HIS A 180 15.76 12.37 -12.47
N TYR A 181 14.89 11.57 -11.85
CA TYR A 181 15.19 10.89 -10.59
C TYR A 181 16.32 9.85 -10.70
N GLU A 182 16.36 9.05 -11.77
CA GLU A 182 17.38 8.03 -12.03
C GLU A 182 18.71 8.62 -12.54
N GLY A 183 18.67 9.84 -13.09
CA GLY A 183 19.84 10.57 -13.58
C GLY A 183 20.45 11.45 -12.48
N ASP A 184 20.24 12.75 -12.60
CA ASP A 184 20.64 13.75 -11.61
C ASP A 184 19.42 14.59 -11.19
N PRO A 185 18.81 14.28 -10.03
CA PRO A 185 17.66 15.02 -9.52
C PRO A 185 18.02 16.46 -9.11
N ASP A 186 19.31 16.77 -8.92
CA ASP A 186 19.80 18.11 -8.56
C ASP A 186 20.32 18.88 -9.79
N SER A 187 20.10 18.38 -11.00
CA SER A 187 20.44 19.10 -12.23
C SER A 187 19.52 20.31 -12.45
N THR A 188 20.00 21.32 -13.17
CA THR A 188 19.18 22.48 -13.55
C THR A 188 17.96 22.06 -14.38
N SER A 189 18.10 21.05 -15.24
CA SER A 189 16.98 20.51 -16.02
C SER A 189 15.92 19.85 -15.14
N ALA A 190 16.34 19.07 -14.13
CA ALA A 190 15.41 18.47 -13.17
C ALA A 190 14.66 19.54 -12.36
N ARG A 191 15.36 20.56 -11.84
CA ARG A 191 14.72 21.68 -11.11
C ARG A 191 13.70 22.43 -11.97
N SER A 192 14.04 22.73 -13.23
CA SER A 192 13.10 23.40 -14.16
C SER A 192 11.87 22.52 -14.43
N PHE A 193 12.05 21.21 -14.60
CA PHE A 193 10.95 20.27 -14.77
C PHE A 193 10.04 20.24 -13.53
N VAL A 194 10.61 20.12 -12.33
CA VAL A 194 9.87 20.10 -11.07
C VAL A 194 9.07 21.38 -10.89
N SER A 195 9.68 22.54 -11.12
CA SER A 195 9.00 23.85 -11.01
C SER A 195 7.80 23.96 -11.97
N ALA A 196 7.96 23.47 -13.21
CA ALA A 196 6.91 23.55 -14.23
C ALA A 196 5.78 22.55 -14.01
N HIS A 197 6.06 21.33 -13.52
CA HIS A 197 5.13 20.21 -13.59
C HIS A 197 4.71 19.61 -12.25
N CYS A 198 5.46 19.84 -11.18
CA CYS A 198 5.26 19.18 -9.90
C CYS A 198 4.71 20.12 -8.81
N LEU A 199 4.04 19.50 -7.85
CA LEU A 199 3.78 20.00 -6.51
C LEU A 199 4.94 19.57 -5.62
N THR A 200 5.58 20.54 -4.97
CA THR A 200 6.62 20.31 -3.95
C THR A 200 6.00 20.35 -2.55
N GLY A 201 6.72 19.83 -1.55
CA GLY A 201 6.22 19.80 -0.17
C GLY A 201 5.04 18.85 0.05
N VAL A 202 4.89 17.83 -0.81
CA VAL A 202 3.85 16.81 -0.65
C VAL A 202 4.26 15.87 0.48
N GLU A 203 3.50 15.92 1.58
CA GLU A 203 3.74 15.11 2.77
C GLU A 203 3.11 13.72 2.67
N ILE A 204 3.82 12.73 3.20
CA ILE A 204 3.34 11.36 3.38
C ILE A 204 3.07 11.16 4.86
N GLU A 205 1.81 10.84 5.19
CA GLU A 205 1.36 10.70 6.57
C GLU A 205 1.98 9.47 7.24
N MET A 206 2.08 8.36 6.49
CA MET A 206 2.65 7.12 7.00
C MET A 206 3.23 6.26 5.88
N ILE A 207 4.38 5.65 6.15
CA ILE A 207 4.87 4.46 5.45
C ILE A 207 4.83 3.26 6.40
N GLY A 208 4.00 2.27 6.09
CA GLY A 208 3.89 1.01 6.84
C GLY A 208 4.41 -0.18 6.06
N VAL A 209 5.47 -0.83 6.52
CA VAL A 209 6.09 -1.93 5.77
C VAL A 209 6.24 -3.22 6.57
N TRP A 210 5.92 -4.34 5.93
CA TRP A 210 6.23 -5.68 6.44
C TRP A 210 7.48 -6.21 5.76
N ASP A 211 8.52 -6.42 6.57
CA ASP A 211 9.75 -7.13 6.26
C ASP A 211 10.40 -6.76 4.91
N THR A 212 10.75 -5.47 4.75
CA THR A 212 11.41 -4.96 3.54
C THR A 212 12.66 -5.76 3.16
N VAL A 213 12.71 -6.28 1.93
CA VAL A 213 13.89 -6.97 1.38
C VAL A 213 14.29 -6.38 0.02
N LYS A 214 15.59 -6.39 -0.31
CA LYS A 214 16.05 -5.98 -1.64
C LYS A 214 15.56 -6.97 -2.71
N SER A 215 15.37 -6.50 -3.94
CA SER A 215 15.02 -7.39 -5.06
C SER A 215 16.04 -8.52 -5.16
N LEU A 216 15.56 -9.74 -5.36
CA LEU A 216 16.36 -10.96 -5.39
C LEU A 216 17.51 -10.83 -6.40
N GLY A 217 18.72 -10.63 -5.89
CA GLY A 217 19.89 -11.28 -6.47
C GLY A 217 19.82 -12.74 -6.05
N PHE A 218 19.46 -13.64 -6.96
CA PHE A 218 19.79 -15.05 -6.72
C PHE A 218 21.28 -15.11 -6.42
N ASN A 219 21.65 -15.79 -5.32
CA ASN A 219 23.04 -16.11 -4.99
C ASN A 219 23.61 -17.03 -6.10
N ALA A 220 23.96 -16.44 -7.24
CA ALA A 220 24.92 -16.99 -8.17
C ALA A 220 26.28 -16.41 -7.74
N PRO A 221 27.21 -17.21 -7.19
CA PRO A 221 28.49 -16.76 -6.64
C PRO A 221 29.37 -15.90 -7.59
N VAL A 222 28.98 -15.76 -8.86
CA VAL A 222 29.76 -15.10 -9.92
C VAL A 222 29.05 -13.86 -10.51
N LEU A 223 27.73 -13.70 -10.37
CA LEU A 223 26.98 -12.60 -11.01
C LEU A 223 26.84 -11.32 -10.16
N TRP A 224 27.14 -11.39 -8.86
CA TRP A 224 27.12 -10.24 -7.94
C TRP A 224 27.95 -9.05 -8.47
N ARG A 225 29.11 -9.34 -9.09
CA ARG A 225 30.04 -8.32 -9.64
C ARG A 225 29.49 -7.49 -10.80
N LEU A 226 28.43 -7.95 -11.47
CA LEU A 226 27.88 -7.29 -12.66
C LEU A 226 26.62 -6.44 -12.36
N SER A 227 26.06 -6.55 -11.14
CA SER A 227 24.76 -5.97 -10.81
C SER A 227 24.81 -4.79 -9.82
N GLU A 228 25.99 -4.42 -9.31
CA GLU A 228 26.10 -3.45 -8.20
C GLU A 228 25.89 -1.98 -8.61
N LYS A 229 26.09 -1.60 -9.88
CA LYS A 229 26.26 -0.17 -10.22
C LYS A 229 25.00 0.60 -10.65
N ARG A 230 23.79 0.01 -10.69
CA ARG A 230 22.60 0.71 -11.23
C ARG A 230 21.31 0.67 -10.41
N HIS A 231 21.28 0.01 -9.24
CA HIS A 231 20.04 -0.14 -8.46
C HIS A 231 20.19 0.09 -6.95
N ALA A 232 21.29 0.74 -6.53
CA ALA A 232 21.39 1.26 -5.18
C ALA A 232 20.54 2.53 -5.06
N PHE A 233 19.21 2.40 -5.11
CA PHE A 233 18.37 3.56 -4.79
C PHE A 233 18.69 4.03 -3.37
N HIS A 234 19.03 5.32 -3.31
CA HIS A 234 19.61 6.00 -2.18
C HIS A 234 18.53 6.40 -1.20
N ASN A 235 18.49 5.70 -0.06
CA ASN A 235 18.48 6.26 1.30
C ASN A 235 18.03 5.15 2.25
N HIS A 236 18.94 4.73 3.12
CA HIS A 236 18.56 3.94 4.29
C HIS A 236 17.77 4.82 5.28
N HIS A 237 17.67 6.12 5.06
CA HIS A 237 16.86 7.04 5.84
C HIS A 237 15.41 7.07 5.36
N LEU A 238 14.49 7.41 6.26
CA LEU A 238 13.14 7.78 5.89
C LEU A 238 13.18 9.14 5.16
N SER A 239 12.40 9.28 4.09
CA SER A 239 12.32 10.52 3.30
C SER A 239 11.87 11.70 4.16
N HIS A 240 12.38 12.90 3.88
CA HIS A 240 12.11 14.10 4.71
C HIS A 240 10.63 14.49 4.69
N ASN A 241 9.93 14.17 3.61
CA ASN A 241 8.51 14.41 3.48
C ASN A 241 7.61 13.37 4.18
N VAL A 242 8.17 12.41 4.92
CA VAL A 242 7.40 11.36 5.60
C VAL A 242 7.32 11.64 7.10
N LYS A 243 6.09 11.73 7.62
CA LYS A 243 5.84 12.01 9.04
C LYS A 243 6.12 10.82 9.95
N ALA A 244 5.78 9.61 9.50
CA ALA A 244 5.97 8.39 10.28
C ALA A 244 6.30 7.16 9.41
N GLY A 245 7.31 6.40 9.82
CA GLY A 245 7.70 5.12 9.24
C GLY A 245 7.55 3.99 10.26
N TYR A 246 6.79 2.95 9.93
CA TYR A 246 6.61 1.76 10.74
C TYR A 246 7.08 0.54 9.97
N HIS A 247 7.99 -0.25 10.56
CA HIS A 247 8.54 -1.45 9.92
C HIS A 247 8.37 -2.67 10.81
N ALA A 248 7.50 -3.59 10.42
CA ALA A 248 7.38 -4.90 11.06
C ALA A 248 8.46 -5.85 10.51
N LEU A 249 9.31 -6.40 11.38
CA LEU A 249 10.48 -7.19 11.03
C LEU A 249 10.36 -8.63 11.53
N ALA A 250 10.73 -9.60 10.69
CA ALA A 250 10.77 -11.01 11.07
C ALA A 250 12.02 -11.34 11.88
N LEU A 251 11.88 -11.69 13.16
CA LEU A 251 13.00 -12.02 14.04
C LEU A 251 13.66 -13.36 13.69
N ASP A 252 12.84 -14.37 13.39
CA ASP A 252 13.30 -15.76 13.22
C ASP A 252 13.67 -16.09 11.76
N GLU A 253 13.67 -15.10 10.87
CA GLU A 253 14.11 -15.29 9.49
C GLU A 253 15.63 -15.41 9.40
N THR A 254 16.09 -16.54 8.87
CA THR A 254 17.53 -16.82 8.76
C THR A 254 18.05 -16.77 7.32
N ARG A 255 17.20 -16.85 6.30
CA ARG A 255 17.66 -16.93 4.90
C ARG A 255 18.29 -15.61 4.49
N VAL A 256 19.56 -15.64 4.09
CA VAL A 256 20.33 -14.42 3.77
C VAL A 256 19.74 -13.63 2.59
N VAL A 257 19.08 -14.31 1.66
CA VAL A 257 18.35 -13.66 0.55
C VAL A 257 17.18 -12.78 1.01
N TYR A 258 16.67 -13.00 2.23
CA TYR A 258 15.66 -12.19 2.88
C TYR A 258 16.28 -11.30 3.97
N ALA A 259 17.54 -10.88 3.82
CA ALA A 259 18.14 -9.90 4.72
C ALA A 259 17.32 -8.59 4.66
N PRO A 260 16.86 -8.07 5.82
CA PRO A 260 15.99 -6.91 5.84
C PRO A 260 16.76 -5.65 5.46
N VAL A 261 16.11 -4.76 4.72
CA VAL A 261 16.59 -3.39 4.51
C VAL A 261 16.09 -2.54 5.67
N MET A 262 16.95 -2.31 6.65
CA MET A 262 16.62 -1.47 7.80
C MET A 262 16.50 0.00 7.38
N TRP A 263 15.72 0.77 8.14
CA TRP A 263 15.89 2.21 8.21
C TRP A 263 17.03 2.59 9.16
N SER A 264 17.71 3.68 8.85
CA SER A 264 18.64 4.37 9.73
C SER A 264 17.99 5.66 10.21
N SER A 265 17.88 5.82 11.52
CA SER A 265 17.27 6.96 12.19
C SER A 265 18.36 7.74 12.94
N PRO A 266 19.10 8.64 12.28
CA PRO A 266 20.05 9.51 12.97
C PRO A 266 19.31 10.42 13.95
N ASP A 267 19.99 10.84 15.03
CA ASP A 267 19.39 11.63 16.13
C ASP A 267 18.76 12.96 15.67
N ALA A 268 19.12 13.46 14.49
CA ALA A 268 18.60 14.69 13.89
C ALA A 268 17.35 14.51 13.01
N PHE A 269 16.77 13.30 12.91
CA PHE A 269 15.57 13.07 12.11
C PHE A 269 14.32 13.55 12.84
N GLU A 270 13.59 14.52 12.26
CA GLU A 270 12.39 15.12 12.86
C GLU A 270 11.13 14.24 12.76
N GLY A 271 11.14 13.20 11.92
CA GLY A 271 10.01 12.28 11.78
C GLY A 271 10.03 11.14 12.79
N HIS A 272 8.96 10.34 12.81
CA HIS A 272 8.87 9.17 13.67
C HIS A 272 9.27 7.89 12.93
N VAL A 273 10.21 7.11 13.48
CA VAL A 273 10.55 5.78 12.94
C VAL A 273 10.41 4.74 14.07
N GLU A 274 9.64 3.68 13.82
CA GLU A 274 9.50 2.53 14.72
C GLU A 274 9.75 1.23 13.92
N GLN A 275 10.84 0.54 14.25
CA GLN A 275 11.22 -0.74 13.64
C GLN A 275 10.95 -1.87 14.65
N MET A 276 9.83 -2.56 14.50
CA MET A 276 9.32 -3.52 15.47
C MET A 276 9.60 -4.97 15.04
N TRP A 277 10.32 -5.70 15.88
CA TRP A 277 10.64 -7.11 15.67
C TRP A 277 9.53 -8.02 16.22
N PHE A 278 9.02 -8.89 15.35
CA PHE A 278 8.00 -9.88 15.66
C PHE A 278 8.55 -11.30 15.58
N PRO A 279 8.03 -12.25 16.37
CA PRO A 279 8.36 -13.65 16.22
C PRO A 279 7.90 -14.19 14.85
N GLY A 280 8.60 -15.20 14.37
CA GLY A 280 8.36 -15.81 13.06
C GLY A 280 9.30 -15.32 11.96
N THR A 281 9.10 -15.91 10.79
CA THR A 281 9.89 -15.72 9.57
C THR A 281 9.26 -14.70 8.63
N HIS A 282 9.88 -14.44 7.47
CA HIS A 282 9.40 -13.48 6.47
C HIS A 282 7.91 -13.66 6.13
N GLY A 283 7.48 -14.91 5.93
CA GLY A 283 6.08 -15.23 5.61
C GLY A 283 5.13 -15.07 6.79
N ASP A 284 5.60 -15.31 8.02
CA ASP A 284 4.81 -15.11 9.24
C ASP A 284 4.56 -13.61 9.47
N VAL A 285 5.56 -12.76 9.29
CA VAL A 285 5.38 -11.30 9.43
C VAL A 285 4.60 -10.68 8.27
N GLY A 286 4.80 -11.22 7.06
CA GLY A 286 4.12 -10.77 5.86
C GLY A 286 2.73 -11.34 5.63
N GLY A 287 2.32 -12.36 6.37
CA GLY A 287 1.07 -13.09 6.15
C GLY A 287 1.04 -13.97 4.89
N GLN A 288 2.18 -14.18 4.22
CA GLN A 288 2.27 -15.05 3.05
C GLN A 288 2.58 -16.49 3.47
N LEU A 289 1.54 -17.20 3.92
CA LEU A 289 1.71 -18.50 4.60
C LEU A 289 1.82 -19.71 3.67
N GLY A 290 1.58 -19.52 2.36
CA GLY A 290 1.70 -20.61 1.38
C GLY A 290 0.76 -21.79 1.66
N GLY A 291 -0.46 -21.52 2.16
CA GLY A 291 -1.45 -22.53 2.52
C GLY A 291 -1.30 -23.09 3.94
N TYR A 292 -0.29 -22.66 4.70
CA TYR A 292 -0.10 -23.08 6.09
C TYR A 292 -0.87 -22.19 7.08
N GLU A 293 -2.20 -22.23 6.99
CA GLU A 293 -3.08 -21.31 7.74
C GLU A 293 -3.09 -21.50 9.25
N VAL A 294 -2.56 -22.61 9.78
CA VAL A 294 -2.37 -22.76 11.24
C VAL A 294 -1.37 -21.75 11.81
N ALA A 295 -0.55 -21.10 10.97
CA ALA A 295 0.31 -19.97 11.37
C ALA A 295 -0.40 -18.61 11.31
N ARG A 296 -1.67 -18.55 10.91
CA ARG A 296 -2.38 -17.28 10.66
C ARG A 296 -2.50 -16.41 11.89
N SER A 297 -2.76 -16.98 13.06
CA SER A 297 -2.86 -16.22 14.31
C SER A 297 -1.52 -15.61 14.75
N LEU A 298 -0.38 -16.22 14.39
CA LEU A 298 0.94 -15.60 14.54
C LEU A 298 1.09 -14.40 13.60
N ALA A 299 0.70 -14.58 12.32
CA ALA A 299 0.82 -13.55 11.29
C ALA A 299 -0.13 -12.35 11.45
N ASN A 300 -1.22 -12.54 12.19
CA ASN A 300 -2.17 -11.49 12.52
C ASN A 300 -1.58 -10.47 13.49
N ILE A 301 -0.57 -10.83 14.31
CA ILE A 301 0.05 -9.91 15.28
C ILE A 301 0.68 -8.68 14.58
N PRO A 302 1.62 -8.86 13.62
CA PRO A 302 2.18 -7.73 12.88
C PRO A 302 1.18 -7.03 11.95
N LEU A 303 0.10 -7.69 11.53
CA LEU A 303 -1.00 -7.05 10.79
C LEU A 303 -1.74 -6.04 11.69
N VAL A 304 -2.19 -6.50 12.86
CA VAL A 304 -2.94 -5.68 13.81
C VAL A 304 -2.09 -4.50 14.27
N TRP A 305 -0.84 -4.76 14.68
CA TRP A 305 0.08 -3.69 15.08
C TRP A 305 0.23 -2.60 13.99
N MET A 306 0.45 -2.99 12.74
CA MET A 306 0.63 -2.03 11.65
C MET A 306 -0.63 -1.19 11.41
N LEU A 307 -1.80 -1.82 11.44
CA LEU A 307 -3.07 -1.15 11.20
C LEU A 307 -3.49 -0.25 12.37
N GLU A 308 -3.15 -0.60 13.61
CA GLU A 308 -3.31 0.28 14.77
C GLU A 308 -2.45 1.54 14.62
N ARG A 309 -1.19 1.40 14.20
CA ARG A 309 -0.33 2.57 13.89
C ARG A 309 -0.93 3.43 12.78
N ALA A 310 -1.43 2.80 11.71
CA ALA A 310 -2.11 3.52 10.64
C ALA A 310 -3.36 4.27 11.13
N GLN A 311 -4.17 3.64 11.99
CA GLN A 311 -5.36 4.26 12.56
C GLN A 311 -5.03 5.43 13.48
N ILE A 312 -3.98 5.33 14.30
CA ILE A 312 -3.48 6.43 15.14
C ILE A 312 -3.06 7.64 14.28
N ARG A 313 -2.50 7.39 13.09
CA ARG A 313 -2.16 8.44 12.11
C ARG A 313 -3.37 8.95 11.31
N GLY A 314 -4.56 8.40 11.58
CA GLY A 314 -5.81 8.84 10.99
C GLY A 314 -6.21 8.12 9.71
N LEU A 315 -5.73 6.90 9.47
CA LEU A 315 -6.32 6.01 8.47
C LEU A 315 -7.67 5.49 8.98
N PRO A 316 -8.80 5.79 8.31
CA PRO A 316 -10.08 5.20 8.67
C PRO A 316 -10.06 3.68 8.44
N LEU A 317 -10.55 2.92 9.42
CA LEU A 317 -10.72 1.47 9.36
C LEU A 317 -12.13 1.10 9.87
N PRO A 318 -12.71 -0.04 9.45
CA PRO A 318 -14.05 -0.45 9.88
C PRO A 318 -14.15 -0.66 11.40
N ASP A 319 -15.28 -0.35 12.02
CA ASP A 319 -15.47 -0.58 13.45
C ASP A 319 -15.25 -2.04 13.83
N GLY A 320 -14.55 -2.24 14.95
CA GLY A 320 -14.22 -3.57 15.47
C GLY A 320 -13.30 -4.41 14.57
N TRP A 321 -12.65 -3.84 13.56
CA TRP A 321 -11.79 -4.57 12.62
C TRP A 321 -10.74 -5.44 13.32
N ALA A 322 -10.11 -4.94 14.40
CA ALA A 322 -9.03 -5.65 15.10
C ALA A 322 -9.49 -6.99 15.68
N ARG A 323 -10.73 -7.07 16.18
CA ARG A 323 -11.31 -8.30 16.75
C ARG A 323 -11.50 -9.42 15.73
N ARG A 324 -11.46 -9.10 14.43
CA ARG A 324 -11.58 -10.08 13.32
C ARG A 324 -10.31 -10.89 13.11
N PHE A 325 -9.20 -10.48 13.73
CA PHE A 325 -7.89 -11.12 13.57
C PHE A 325 -7.45 -11.72 14.89
N ALA A 326 -7.74 -13.02 15.09
CA ALA A 326 -7.25 -13.74 16.26
C ALA A 326 -5.72 -13.73 16.31
N GLN A 327 -5.14 -13.44 17.47
CA GLN A 327 -3.70 -13.30 17.66
C GLN A 327 -3.21 -14.35 18.65
N ASP A 328 -2.16 -15.08 18.29
CA ASP A 328 -1.54 -16.09 19.17
C ASP A 328 -0.03 -16.13 18.94
N ALA A 329 0.73 -15.66 19.93
CA ALA A 329 2.19 -15.63 19.88
C ALA A 329 2.82 -17.03 19.93
N THR A 330 2.08 -18.03 20.38
CA THR A 330 2.52 -19.43 20.51
C THR A 330 2.19 -20.27 19.29
N ALA A 331 1.37 -19.76 18.37
CA ALA A 331 0.99 -20.46 17.15
C ALA A 331 2.21 -20.91 16.32
N PRO A 332 2.10 -22.01 15.54
CA PRO A 332 3.20 -22.50 14.73
C PRO A 332 3.72 -21.44 13.74
N SER A 333 5.03 -21.43 13.51
CA SER A 333 5.63 -20.63 12.42
C SER A 333 5.65 -21.45 11.13
N THR A 334 5.58 -20.77 9.98
CA THR A 334 5.83 -21.35 8.66
C THR A 334 7.25 -21.90 8.52
N GLY A 335 8.21 -21.31 9.25
CA GLY A 335 9.61 -21.69 9.26
C GLY A 335 10.35 -21.37 7.97
N THR A 336 11.68 -21.56 7.99
CA THR A 336 12.55 -21.19 6.85
C THR A 336 12.78 -22.33 5.85
N PHE A 337 12.26 -23.53 6.13
CA PHE A 337 12.52 -24.75 5.33
C PHE A 337 11.31 -25.27 4.55
N ARG A 338 10.14 -24.63 4.63
CA ARG A 338 8.96 -25.03 3.85
C ARG A 338 8.96 -24.44 2.44
N GLY A 339 8.30 -25.15 1.51
CA GLY A 339 8.14 -24.74 0.13
C GLY A 339 9.48 -24.47 -0.55
N TYR A 340 9.64 -23.28 -1.14
CA TYR A 340 10.90 -22.86 -1.76
C TYR A 340 12.00 -22.53 -0.76
N GLY A 341 11.68 -22.39 0.53
CA GLY A 341 12.64 -22.04 1.60
C GLY A 341 13.84 -22.98 1.69
N LYS A 342 13.64 -24.27 1.37
CA LYS A 342 14.69 -25.30 1.38
C LYS A 342 15.84 -25.02 0.40
N TRP A 343 15.56 -24.33 -0.71
CA TRP A 343 16.56 -24.04 -1.76
C TRP A 343 17.51 -22.90 -1.39
N PHE A 344 17.19 -22.11 -0.36
CA PHE A 344 18.06 -21.02 0.10
C PHE A 344 19.06 -21.53 1.13
N ILE A 345 20.22 -21.98 0.65
CA ILE A 345 21.22 -22.68 1.47
C ILE A 345 21.87 -21.74 2.50
N SER A 346 22.19 -20.50 2.11
CA SER A 346 22.85 -19.52 2.99
C SER A 346 21.89 -19.00 4.06
N ARG A 347 22.25 -19.22 5.33
CA ARG A 347 21.45 -18.85 6.50
C ARG A 347 22.29 -18.16 7.58
N ARG A 348 21.76 -17.08 8.15
CA ARG A 348 22.34 -16.29 9.23
C ARG A 348 21.21 -15.64 10.04
N ALA A 349 21.31 -15.70 11.37
CA ALA A 349 20.39 -14.97 12.24
C ALA A 349 20.48 -13.46 11.98
N ARG A 350 19.34 -12.78 12.06
CA ARG A 350 19.28 -11.32 11.92
C ARG A 350 19.89 -10.63 13.13
N LYS A 351 20.47 -9.46 12.90
CA LYS A 351 21.00 -8.59 13.95
C LYS A 351 19.88 -7.65 14.39
N VAL A 352 19.72 -7.52 15.70
CA VAL A 352 18.71 -6.68 16.36
C VAL A 352 19.45 -5.64 17.21
N GLY A 353 18.91 -4.43 17.31
CA GLY A 353 19.45 -3.36 18.15
C GLY A 353 20.63 -2.63 17.52
N THR A 354 20.66 -2.55 16.19
CA THR A 354 21.65 -1.79 15.43
C THR A 354 21.30 -0.31 15.29
N ASP A 355 20.03 0.06 15.47
CA ASP A 355 19.51 1.43 15.36
C ASP A 355 18.57 1.76 16.55
N GLY A 356 18.55 3.03 16.96
CA GLY A 356 17.75 3.51 18.11
C GLY A 356 16.23 3.42 17.92
N SER A 357 15.77 3.26 16.69
CA SER A 357 14.34 3.06 16.36
C SER A 357 13.86 1.61 16.54
N GLU A 358 14.75 0.66 16.85
CA GLU A 358 14.39 -0.75 16.96
C GLU A 358 13.72 -1.11 18.30
N ARG A 359 12.67 -1.93 18.26
CA ARG A 359 11.93 -2.43 19.43
C ARG A 359 11.58 -3.91 19.24
N LEU A 360 11.49 -4.66 20.34
CA LEU A 360 10.97 -6.03 20.34
C LEU A 360 9.49 -5.98 20.74
N HIS A 361 8.62 -6.66 19.98
CA HIS A 361 7.21 -6.78 20.36
C HIS A 361 7.03 -7.76 21.52
N ASP A 362 6.05 -7.54 22.39
CA ASP A 362 5.78 -8.39 23.56
C ASP A 362 5.56 -9.86 23.21
N SER A 363 5.02 -10.12 22.02
CA SER A 363 4.84 -11.49 21.49
C SER A 363 6.15 -12.27 21.39
N VAL A 364 7.31 -11.60 21.26
CA VAL A 364 8.63 -12.25 21.29
C VAL A 364 8.87 -12.88 22.66
N ALA A 365 8.64 -12.14 23.73
CA ALA A 365 8.82 -12.62 25.10
C ALA A 365 7.81 -13.73 25.45
N ILE A 366 6.54 -13.55 25.07
CA ILE A 366 5.48 -14.56 25.27
C ILE A 366 5.86 -15.87 24.59
N ARG A 367 6.29 -15.81 23.33
CA ARG A 367 6.70 -17.00 22.57
C ARG A 367 7.92 -17.68 23.17
N ALA A 368 8.93 -16.91 23.59
CA ALA A 368 10.14 -17.45 24.20
C ALA A 368 9.87 -18.15 25.54
N ALA A 369 8.88 -17.69 26.31
CA ALA A 369 8.46 -18.34 27.54
C ALA A 369 7.65 -19.62 27.30
N ALA A 370 6.84 -19.65 26.24
CA ALA A 370 5.94 -20.77 25.94
C ALA A 370 6.59 -21.92 25.15
N LEU A 371 7.60 -21.62 24.32
CA LEU A 371 8.24 -22.61 23.46
C LEU A 371 9.68 -22.88 23.92
N PRO A 372 10.10 -24.16 24.03
CA PRO A 372 11.48 -24.49 24.36
C PRO A 372 12.41 -23.91 23.29
N THR A 373 13.28 -22.99 23.71
CA THR A 373 14.20 -22.30 22.79
C THR A 373 15.26 -23.28 22.29
N PRO A 374 15.50 -23.42 20.98
CA PRO A 374 16.80 -23.88 20.51
C PRO A 374 17.83 -22.84 21.00
N ARG A 375 18.80 -23.26 21.83
CA ARG A 375 19.82 -22.38 22.45
C ARG A 375 20.43 -21.38 21.46
N ARG A 376 19.96 -20.13 21.43
CA ARG A 376 20.77 -18.90 21.24
C ARG A 376 19.94 -17.63 21.12
N ILE A 377 20.53 -16.54 21.62
CA ILE A 377 20.19 -15.11 21.50
C ILE A 377 19.16 -14.56 22.51
N MET A 378 19.63 -14.27 23.72
CA MET A 378 19.24 -13.05 24.44
C MET A 378 20.48 -12.46 25.11
N ARG A 379 21.05 -11.40 24.51
CA ARG A 379 21.87 -10.42 25.22
C ARG A 379 21.48 -9.03 24.71
N GLY A 380 20.93 -8.23 25.63
CA GLY A 380 20.85 -6.78 25.56
C GLY A 380 19.77 -6.21 24.65
N LEU A 381 18.53 -6.10 25.15
CA LEU A 381 17.65 -4.98 24.82
C LEU A 381 16.76 -4.71 26.04
N LYS A 382 16.67 -3.46 26.48
CA LYS A 382 15.81 -3.06 27.61
C LYS A 382 14.35 -3.17 27.18
N ARG A 383 13.51 -3.66 28.10
CA ARG A 383 12.05 -3.66 27.99
C ARG A 383 11.56 -2.20 28.00
N ALA A 384 10.56 -1.90 27.16
CA ALA A 384 9.88 -0.60 27.13
C ALA A 384 8.96 -0.45 28.34
#